data_AF-A0A1J0R871-F1
#
_entry.id   AF-A0A1J0R871-F1
#
_cell.length_a   1.000
_cell.length_b   1.000
_cell.length_c   1.000
_cell.angle_alpha   90.00
_cell.angle_beta   90.00
_cell.angle_gamma   90.00
#
_symmetry.space_group_name_H-M   'P 1'
#
loop_
_entity.id
_entity.type
_entity.pdbx_description
1 polymer ?
#
loop_
_entity_poly.entity_id
_entity_poly.type
_entity_poly.pdbx_seq_one_letter_code
_entity_poly.pdbx_strand_id
1 'polypeptide(L)'
;MTRKHGRAKTTKERQPTTRYKTYAGQKGAIKATAAALRTAVQAIHAKVTMVNNVGYLGQTIDESCTGSSAHGVCVKYADTITNDKDDFNKLTFAALALEAADELEQRTDEEKQDSIKRTELDNTIKAAYALKHEAEALHKALTSAEAQPKSNPESAAKAAKAAADCSSITKKVACQTKAECTWEGTDKSEGDYCKLNTTHVAKQATQAETNGATATTGCAKHGTDKKACEINKKDGKPSRAWRKGKDGEDDKETEKCRNGSFLVTKQLALMVSAFVALLF
;
A
#
# COMPACT_ATOMS: atom_id res chain seq x y z
N MET A 1 68.96 -49.69 -1.04
CA MET A 1 67.87 -50.28 -0.23
C MET A 1 67.22 -49.18 0.61
N THR A 2 66.11 -48.65 0.12
CA THR A 2 65.30 -47.62 0.79
C THR A 2 64.32 -48.28 1.76
N ARG A 3 64.49 -48.11 3.07
CA ARG A 3 63.47 -48.47 4.07
C ARG A 3 62.70 -47.23 4.51
N LYS A 4 61.52 -47.04 3.93
CA LYS A 4 60.41 -46.25 4.49
C LYS A 4 59.77 -47.05 5.62
N HIS A 5 59.72 -46.52 6.84
CA HIS A 5 58.74 -46.90 7.88
C HIS A 5 58.35 -45.54 8.50
N GLY A 6 57.16 -44.97 8.31
CA GLY A 6 55.84 -45.58 8.47
C GLY A 6 55.20 -44.92 9.69
N ARG A 7 54.73 -43.67 9.55
CA ARG A 7 54.06 -42.91 10.61
C ARG A 7 52.74 -43.61 10.95
N ALA A 8 52.70 -44.34 12.06
CA ALA A 8 51.46 -44.90 12.58
C ALA A 8 50.51 -43.75 12.93
N LYS A 9 49.42 -43.61 12.18
CA LYS A 9 48.27 -42.78 12.57
C LYS A 9 47.58 -43.50 13.72
N THR A 10 47.67 -42.97 14.94
CA THR A 10 46.94 -43.46 16.10
C THR A 10 45.45 -43.12 15.94
N THR A 11 44.69 -44.11 15.50
CA THR A 11 43.22 -44.10 15.48
C THR A 11 42.69 -44.30 16.91
N LYS A 12 42.70 -43.29 17.78
CA LYS A 12 42.09 -43.43 19.12
C LYS A 12 41.63 -42.12 19.78
N GLU A 13 40.90 -41.27 19.07
CA GLU A 13 40.33 -40.04 19.68
C GLU A 13 38.83 -39.83 19.37
N ARG A 14 38.14 -40.83 18.81
CA ARG A 14 36.74 -40.71 18.37
C ARG A 14 35.71 -41.47 19.21
N GLN A 15 36.08 -42.00 20.39
CA GLN A 15 35.19 -42.87 21.17
C GLN A 15 34.55 -42.29 22.45
N PRO A 16 35.11 -41.32 23.22
CA PRO A 16 34.44 -40.88 24.44
C PRO A 16 33.20 -40.01 24.15
N THR A 17 33.06 -39.50 22.93
CA THR A 17 32.09 -38.44 22.67
C THR A 17 30.62 -38.86 22.69
N THR A 18 30.37 -40.14 22.44
CA THR A 18 29.01 -40.67 22.37
C THR A 18 28.45 -40.99 23.75
N ARG A 19 29.31 -41.33 24.72
CA ARG A 19 28.90 -41.59 26.11
C ARG A 19 28.61 -40.30 26.89
N TYR A 20 29.32 -39.20 26.65
CA TYR A 20 28.98 -37.96 27.38
C TYR A 20 27.58 -37.42 27.01
N LYS A 21 27.12 -37.70 25.78
CA LYS A 21 25.81 -37.24 25.29
C LYS A 21 24.64 -37.85 26.07
N THR A 22 24.83 -39.00 26.73
CA THR A 22 23.79 -39.61 27.58
C THR A 22 23.65 -38.93 28.94
N TYR A 23 24.63 -38.09 29.34
CA TYR A 23 24.57 -37.28 30.56
C TYR A 23 24.11 -35.85 30.31
N ALA A 24 24.01 -35.44 29.05
CA ALA A 24 23.34 -34.19 28.71
C ALA A 24 21.84 -34.36 29.00
N GLY A 25 21.22 -33.34 29.63
CA GLY A 25 19.76 -33.31 29.77
C GLY A 25 19.08 -33.54 28.42
N GLN A 26 17.93 -34.22 28.42
CA GLN A 26 17.17 -34.43 27.19
C GLN A 26 17.04 -33.11 26.43
N LYS A 27 17.25 -33.16 25.10
CA LYS A 27 17.03 -32.03 24.21
C LYS A 27 15.58 -31.58 24.35
N GLY A 28 15.32 -30.67 25.28
CA GLY A 28 13.99 -30.13 25.51
C GLY A 28 13.58 -29.36 24.25
N ALA A 29 12.28 -29.37 23.95
CA ALA A 29 11.68 -28.57 22.88
C ALA A 29 11.73 -27.05 23.14
N ILE A 30 12.56 -26.61 24.09
CA ILE A 30 12.67 -25.23 24.52
C ILE A 30 13.45 -24.49 23.43
N LYS A 31 12.78 -23.55 22.75
CA LYS A 31 13.47 -22.58 21.89
C LYS A 31 14.51 -21.86 22.75
N ALA A 32 15.77 -21.88 22.32
CA ALA A 32 16.81 -21.11 23.00
C ALA A 32 16.41 -19.63 23.02
N THR A 33 16.46 -19.01 24.19
CA THR A 33 16.25 -17.56 24.36
C THR A 33 17.60 -16.88 24.61
N ALA A 34 17.70 -15.59 24.28
CA ALA A 34 18.90 -14.80 24.57
C ALA A 34 19.30 -14.91 26.06
N ALA A 35 18.33 -14.71 26.96
CA ALA A 35 18.53 -14.85 28.40
C ALA A 35 19.04 -16.24 28.82
N ALA A 36 18.52 -17.32 28.23
CA ALA A 36 18.96 -18.68 28.53
C ALA A 36 20.41 -18.92 28.07
N LEU A 37 20.81 -18.41 26.90
CA LEU A 37 22.18 -18.51 26.40
C LEU A 37 23.15 -17.76 27.31
N ARG A 38 22.85 -16.51 27.66
CA ARG A 38 23.70 -15.72 28.57
C ARG A 38 23.81 -16.37 29.95
N THR A 39 22.71 -16.90 30.47
CA THR A 39 22.69 -17.63 31.75
C THR A 39 23.56 -18.89 31.68
N ALA A 40 23.50 -19.64 30.58
CA ALA A 40 24.32 -20.84 30.42
C ALA A 40 25.82 -20.50 30.35
N VAL A 41 26.21 -19.46 29.63
CA VAL A 41 27.60 -18.97 29.56
C VAL A 41 28.09 -18.57 30.96
N GLN A 42 27.32 -17.78 31.69
CA GLN A 42 27.62 -17.36 33.06
C GLN A 42 27.71 -18.56 34.01
N ALA A 43 26.82 -19.55 33.88
CA ALA A 43 26.84 -20.75 34.70
C ALA A 43 28.10 -21.59 34.49
N ILE A 44 28.59 -21.70 33.24
CA ILE A 44 29.86 -22.38 32.95
C ILE A 44 31.02 -21.56 33.51
N HIS A 45 31.00 -20.24 33.31
CA HIS A 45 32.05 -19.35 33.81
C HIS A 45 32.20 -19.47 35.33
N ALA A 46 31.10 -19.48 36.07
CA ALA A 46 31.08 -19.64 37.53
C ALA A 46 31.60 -21.00 38.03
N LYS A 47 31.85 -21.98 37.14
CA LYS A 47 32.50 -23.26 37.48
C LYS A 47 34.02 -23.24 37.26
N VAL A 48 34.57 -22.14 36.74
CA VAL A 48 36.02 -21.96 36.67
C VAL A 48 36.55 -21.70 38.07
N THR A 49 37.57 -22.46 38.45
CA THR A 49 38.26 -22.37 39.73
C THR A 49 39.68 -21.89 39.52
N MET A 50 40.18 -21.04 40.40
CA MET A 50 41.54 -20.50 40.32
C MET A 50 42.52 -21.36 41.12
N VAL A 51 43.61 -21.77 40.48
CA VAL A 51 44.74 -22.47 41.12
C VAL A 51 46.02 -21.82 40.60
N ASN A 52 46.88 -21.33 41.50
CA ASN A 52 48.18 -20.74 41.16
C ASN A 52 48.12 -19.72 40.00
N ASN A 53 47.20 -18.76 40.08
CA ASN A 53 46.97 -17.72 39.06
C ASN A 53 46.44 -18.23 37.70
N VAL A 54 45.93 -19.47 37.63
CA VAL A 54 45.37 -20.04 36.40
C VAL A 54 43.95 -20.55 36.64
N GLY A 55 43.05 -20.27 35.70
CA GLY A 55 41.68 -20.78 35.71
C GLY A 55 41.57 -22.23 35.22
N TYR A 56 40.76 -23.02 35.91
CA TYR A 56 40.47 -24.42 35.61
C TYR A 56 38.97 -24.70 35.61
N LEU A 57 38.47 -25.31 34.54
CA LEU A 57 37.11 -25.88 34.52
C LEU A 57 37.19 -27.40 34.70
N GLY A 58 36.59 -27.92 35.77
CA GLY A 58 36.69 -29.34 36.15
C GLY A 58 37.71 -29.58 37.26
N GLN A 59 37.99 -30.84 37.56
CA GLN A 59 38.85 -31.21 38.69
C GLN A 59 40.31 -31.30 38.27
N THR A 60 41.17 -30.55 38.96
CA THR A 60 42.64 -30.60 38.83
C THR A 60 43.28 -31.16 40.09
N ILE A 61 44.29 -32.02 39.96
CA ILE A 61 45.06 -32.55 41.10
C ILE A 61 46.47 -31.93 41.11
N ASP A 62 47.11 -31.86 39.95
CA ASP A 62 48.49 -31.38 39.79
C ASP A 62 48.63 -30.38 38.63
N GLU A 63 47.54 -29.70 38.25
CA GLU A 63 47.52 -28.63 37.25
C GLU A 63 47.75 -29.05 35.79
N SER A 64 47.90 -30.35 35.52
CA SER A 64 48.29 -30.87 34.20
C SER A 64 47.13 -31.23 33.25
N CYS A 65 45.90 -31.38 33.75
CA CYS A 65 44.68 -31.69 32.97
C CYS A 65 44.84 -32.79 31.90
N THR A 66 45.52 -33.89 32.25
CA THR A 66 45.82 -34.98 31.29
C THR A 66 44.66 -35.95 31.05
N GLY A 67 43.55 -35.82 31.80
CA GLY A 67 42.42 -36.74 31.74
C GLY A 67 42.63 -38.04 32.55
N SER A 68 43.75 -38.17 33.26
CA SER A 68 44.06 -39.27 34.17
C SER A 68 43.50 -39.01 35.56
N SER A 69 43.08 -40.05 36.27
CA SER A 69 42.63 -39.95 37.67
C SER A 69 43.73 -39.50 38.64
N ALA A 70 45.01 -39.60 38.26
CA ALA A 70 46.14 -39.13 39.08
C ALA A 70 46.41 -37.62 38.94
N HIS A 71 45.91 -37.01 37.86
CA HIS A 71 46.32 -35.67 37.42
C HIS A 71 45.14 -34.70 37.28
N GLY A 72 43.94 -35.22 36.98
CA GLY A 72 42.71 -34.46 36.85
C GLY A 72 42.08 -34.55 35.46
N VAL A 73 40.79 -34.27 35.42
CA VAL A 73 39.97 -34.15 34.20
C VAL A 73 39.44 -32.73 34.17
N CYS A 74 40.14 -31.86 33.45
CA CYS A 74 39.87 -30.42 33.45
C CYS A 74 40.25 -29.76 32.13
N VAL A 75 39.81 -28.52 31.95
CA VAL A 75 40.30 -27.59 30.93
C VAL A 75 41.13 -26.53 31.65
N LYS A 76 42.38 -26.33 31.23
CA LYS A 76 43.31 -25.33 31.75
C LYS A 76 43.28 -24.06 30.89
N TYR A 77 43.07 -22.91 31.52
CA TYR A 77 43.01 -21.60 30.88
C TYR A 77 44.25 -20.74 31.18
N ALA A 78 45.45 -21.30 30.91
CA ALA A 78 46.75 -20.81 31.38
C ALA A 78 46.95 -19.28 31.30
N ASP A 79 46.73 -18.68 30.13
CA ASP A 79 46.96 -17.25 29.89
C ASP A 79 45.67 -16.48 29.55
N THR A 80 44.53 -17.18 29.57
CA THR A 80 43.22 -16.61 29.20
C THR A 80 42.42 -16.24 30.44
N ILE A 81 42.59 -16.97 31.53
CA ILE A 81 41.93 -16.69 32.81
C ILE A 81 42.99 -16.77 33.91
N THR A 82 43.34 -15.62 34.45
CA THR A 82 44.32 -15.41 35.52
C THR A 82 43.71 -14.48 36.58
N ASN A 83 44.43 -14.18 37.67
CA ASN A 83 43.93 -13.24 38.69
C ASN A 83 43.66 -11.84 38.11
N ASP A 84 44.46 -11.42 37.12
CA ASP A 84 44.42 -10.06 36.55
C ASP A 84 43.77 -10.02 35.16
N LYS A 85 43.27 -11.16 34.66
CA LYS A 85 42.75 -11.28 33.30
C LYS A 85 41.64 -12.31 33.22
N ASP A 86 40.51 -11.91 32.67
CA ASP A 86 39.38 -12.80 32.40
C ASP A 86 38.90 -12.61 30.95
N ASP A 87 39.42 -13.48 30.08
CA ASP A 87 39.01 -13.56 28.68
C ASP A 87 38.03 -14.72 28.44
N PHE A 88 37.30 -15.19 29.46
CA PHE A 88 36.36 -16.31 29.30
C PHE A 88 35.36 -16.05 28.17
N ASN A 89 34.79 -14.84 28.08
CA ASN A 89 33.83 -14.47 27.04
C ASN A 89 34.45 -14.39 25.63
N LYS A 90 35.78 -14.39 25.50
CA LYS A 90 36.48 -14.43 24.21
C LYS A 90 36.76 -15.85 23.73
N LEU A 91 36.55 -16.86 24.59
CA LEU A 91 36.60 -18.25 24.17
C LEU A 91 35.54 -18.49 23.10
N THR A 92 35.90 -19.19 22.02
CA THR A 92 35.03 -19.31 20.83
C THR A 92 33.62 -19.77 21.15
N PHE A 93 33.44 -20.74 22.06
CA PHE A 93 32.10 -21.21 22.43
C PHE A 93 31.28 -20.17 23.19
N ALA A 94 31.93 -19.37 24.05
CA ALA A 94 31.27 -18.34 24.83
C ALA A 94 30.91 -17.15 23.94
N ALA A 95 31.86 -16.69 23.12
CA ALA A 95 31.66 -15.63 22.16
C ALA A 95 30.48 -15.93 21.20
N LEU A 96 30.48 -17.12 20.59
CA LEU A 96 29.40 -17.53 19.67
C LEU A 96 28.04 -17.66 20.38
N ALA A 97 28.01 -18.12 21.63
CA ALA A 97 26.77 -18.22 22.39
C ALA A 97 26.22 -16.83 22.79
N LEU A 98 27.10 -15.87 23.08
CA LEU A 98 26.71 -14.48 23.37
C LEU A 98 26.27 -13.76 22.10
N GLU A 99 26.98 -13.93 20.99
CA GLU A 99 26.58 -13.39 19.68
C GLU A 99 25.21 -13.92 19.25
N ALA A 100 24.97 -15.23 19.40
CA ALA A 100 23.65 -15.81 19.15
C ALA A 100 22.57 -15.25 20.09
N ALA A 101 22.91 -14.89 21.33
CA ALA A 101 21.97 -14.24 22.24
C ALA A 101 21.63 -12.82 21.76
N ASP A 102 22.62 -12.06 21.32
CA ASP A 102 22.44 -10.71 20.78
C ASP A 102 21.58 -10.73 19.51
N GLU A 103 21.83 -11.67 18.59
CA GLU A 103 21.00 -11.84 17.38
C GLU A 103 19.54 -12.19 17.70
N LEU A 104 19.30 -13.02 18.73
CA LEU A 104 17.94 -13.37 19.15
C LEU A 104 17.20 -12.16 19.71
N GLU A 105 17.87 -11.33 20.51
CA GLU A 105 17.27 -10.09 21.03
C GLU A 105 16.95 -9.10 19.92
N GLN A 106 17.90 -8.88 18.99
CA GLN A 106 17.67 -8.02 17.84
C GLN A 106 16.45 -8.46 17.04
N ARG A 107 16.32 -9.77 16.76
CA ARG A 107 15.14 -10.30 16.06
C ARG A 107 13.84 -10.03 16.83
N THR A 108 13.83 -10.19 18.15
CA THR A 108 12.62 -9.93 18.93
C THR A 108 12.23 -8.45 18.95
N ASP A 109 13.21 -7.55 18.95
CA ASP A 109 12.96 -6.11 18.86
C ASP A 109 12.47 -5.71 17.47
N GLU A 110 13.05 -6.28 16.41
CA GLU A 110 12.59 -6.09 15.03
C GLU A 110 11.18 -6.64 14.81
N GLU A 111 10.85 -7.82 15.33
CA GLU A 111 9.50 -8.39 15.29
C GLU A 111 8.46 -7.48 15.97
N LYS A 112 8.85 -6.85 17.08
CA LYS A 112 8.00 -5.87 17.76
C LYS A 112 7.76 -4.64 16.89
N GLN A 113 8.80 -4.11 16.25
CA GLN A 113 8.66 -2.98 15.31
C GLN A 113 7.81 -3.34 14.10
N ASP A 114 7.99 -4.52 13.54
CA ASP A 114 7.18 -5.02 12.43
C ASP A 114 5.70 -5.17 12.82
N SER A 115 5.41 -5.61 14.04
CA SER A 115 4.04 -5.67 14.54
C SER A 115 3.38 -4.29 14.57
N ILE A 116 4.10 -3.27 15.05
CA ILE A 116 3.62 -1.89 15.12
C ILE A 116 3.36 -1.34 13.71
N LYS A 117 4.32 -1.50 12.80
CA LYS A 117 4.18 -1.08 11.40
C LYS A 117 3.01 -1.76 10.70
N ARG A 118 2.79 -3.06 10.96
CA ARG A 118 1.65 -3.80 10.41
C ARG A 118 0.32 -3.24 10.92
N THR A 119 0.23 -2.90 12.20
CA THR A 119 -0.95 -2.26 12.77
C THR A 119 -1.19 -0.87 12.17
N GLU A 120 -0.14 -0.07 11.98
CA GLU A 120 -0.24 1.25 11.35
C GLU A 120 -0.69 1.17 9.89
N LEU A 121 -0.14 0.21 9.13
CA LEU A 121 -0.55 -0.06 7.76
C LEU A 121 -2.02 -0.47 7.68
N ASP A 122 -2.48 -1.38 8.55
CA ASP A 122 -3.87 -1.81 8.61
C ASP A 122 -4.83 -0.65 8.92
N ASN A 123 -4.46 0.21 9.88
CA ASN A 123 -5.21 1.42 10.20
C ASN A 123 -5.29 2.39 9.02
N THR A 124 -4.19 2.57 8.29
CA THR A 124 -4.14 3.42 7.09
C THR A 124 -5.05 2.89 5.99
N ILE A 125 -5.03 1.57 5.76
CA ILE A 125 -5.90 0.91 4.78
C ILE A 125 -7.37 1.12 5.16
N LYS A 126 -7.74 0.90 6.43
CA LYS A 126 -9.10 1.14 6.93
C LYS A 126 -9.56 2.59 6.73
N ALA A 127 -8.70 3.56 7.04
CA ALA A 127 -8.99 4.98 6.82
C ALA A 127 -9.22 5.31 5.34
N ALA A 128 -8.40 4.75 4.44
CA ALA A 128 -8.58 4.93 3.00
C ALA A 128 -9.92 4.37 2.49
N TYR A 129 -10.34 3.20 2.98
CA TYR A 129 -11.65 2.63 2.66
C TYR A 129 -12.79 3.50 3.18
N ALA A 130 -12.68 4.03 4.40
CA ALA A 130 -13.69 4.93 4.97
C ALA A 130 -13.85 6.21 4.12
N LEU A 131 -12.74 6.85 3.74
CA LEU A 131 -12.75 8.03 2.88
C LEU A 131 -13.37 7.76 1.51
N LYS A 132 -13.08 6.59 0.91
CA LYS A 132 -13.72 6.18 -0.35
C LYS A 132 -15.24 6.10 -0.21
N HIS A 133 -15.73 5.47 0.85
CA HIS A 133 -17.17 5.36 1.10
C HIS A 133 -17.83 6.71 1.37
N GLU A 134 -17.16 7.60 2.09
CA GLU A 134 -17.65 8.96 2.31
C GLU A 134 -17.72 9.76 0.99
N ALA A 135 -16.70 9.67 0.15
CA ALA A 135 -16.68 10.30 -1.16
C ALA A 135 -17.78 9.76 -2.10
N GLU A 136 -18.02 8.45 -2.10
CA GLU A 136 -19.12 7.81 -2.84
C GLU A 136 -20.49 8.30 -2.35
N ALA A 137 -20.67 8.42 -1.03
CA ALA A 137 -21.90 8.92 -0.43
C ALA A 137 -22.15 10.40 -0.80
N LEU A 138 -21.12 11.24 -0.74
CA LEU A 138 -21.18 12.65 -1.15
C LEU A 138 -21.49 12.78 -2.64
N HIS A 139 -20.83 12.02 -3.50
CA HIS A 139 -21.10 12.02 -4.94
C HIS A 139 -22.55 11.63 -5.25
N LYS A 140 -23.08 10.61 -4.57
CA LYS A 140 -24.49 10.20 -4.70
C LYS A 140 -25.46 11.30 -4.24
N ALA A 141 -25.13 12.01 -3.16
CA ALA A 141 -25.95 13.12 -2.68
C ALA A 141 -25.99 14.30 -3.68
N LEU A 142 -24.84 14.66 -4.26
CA LEU A 142 -24.72 15.74 -5.25
C LEU A 142 -25.43 15.42 -6.57
N THR A 143 -25.24 14.20 -7.10
CA THR A 143 -25.91 13.78 -8.35
C THR A 143 -27.42 13.63 -8.19
N SER A 144 -27.91 13.27 -7.00
CA SER A 144 -29.35 13.27 -6.71
C SER A 144 -29.94 14.68 -6.55
N ALA A 145 -29.13 15.69 -6.22
CA ALA A 145 -29.55 17.09 -6.16
C ALA A 145 -29.64 17.75 -7.56
N GLU A 146 -28.82 17.32 -8.51
CA GLU A 146 -28.86 17.80 -9.91
C GLU A 146 -29.97 17.14 -10.75
N ALA A 147 -30.51 16.01 -10.30
CA ALA A 147 -31.67 15.34 -10.92
C ALA A 147 -33.02 15.93 -10.50
N GLN A 148 -33.05 16.95 -9.62
CA GLN A 148 -34.24 17.77 -9.51
C GLN A 148 -34.35 18.61 -10.79
N PRO A 149 -35.46 18.52 -11.54
CA PRO A 149 -35.64 19.37 -12.70
C PRO A 149 -35.51 20.80 -12.24
N LYS A 150 -34.45 21.50 -12.69
CA LYS A 150 -34.43 22.96 -12.70
C LYS A 150 -35.58 23.36 -13.62
N SER A 151 -36.78 23.49 -13.07
CA SER A 151 -37.85 24.21 -13.74
C SER A 151 -37.29 25.61 -13.93
N ASN A 152 -36.84 25.92 -15.15
CA ASN A 152 -36.41 27.27 -15.46
C ASN A 152 -37.60 28.18 -15.13
N PRO A 153 -37.52 29.05 -14.09
CA PRO A 153 -38.68 29.82 -13.65
C PRO A 153 -39.21 30.72 -14.78
N GLU A 154 -38.35 31.03 -15.75
CA GLU A 154 -38.69 31.79 -16.95
C GLU A 154 -39.57 31.01 -17.95
N SER A 155 -39.38 29.70 -18.11
CA SER A 155 -40.22 28.90 -19.03
C SER A 155 -41.59 28.59 -18.42
N ALA A 156 -41.65 28.38 -17.09
CA ALA A 156 -42.90 28.21 -16.36
C ALA A 156 -43.74 29.49 -16.34
N ALA A 157 -43.11 30.66 -16.12
CA ALA A 157 -43.80 31.95 -16.17
C ALA A 157 -44.35 32.27 -17.58
N LYS A 158 -43.59 31.95 -18.63
CA LYS A 158 -44.01 32.17 -20.02
C LYS A 158 -45.15 31.24 -20.44
N ALA A 159 -45.13 29.98 -20.02
CA ALA A 159 -46.22 29.03 -20.27
C ALA A 159 -47.50 29.40 -19.48
N ALA A 160 -47.37 29.86 -18.23
CA ALA A 160 -48.51 30.31 -17.44
C ALA A 160 -49.17 31.56 -18.03
N LYS A 161 -48.38 32.53 -18.52
CA LYS A 161 -48.91 33.72 -19.21
C LYS A 161 -49.61 33.34 -20.51
N ALA A 162 -49.01 32.48 -21.33
CA ALA A 162 -49.63 32.03 -22.58
C ALA A 162 -50.94 31.24 -22.34
N ALA A 163 -51.00 30.44 -21.27
CA ALA A 163 -52.23 29.76 -20.87
C ALA A 163 -53.34 30.73 -20.46
N ALA A 164 -53.01 31.74 -19.65
CA ALA A 164 -53.96 32.80 -19.27
C ALA A 164 -54.44 33.60 -20.48
N ASP A 165 -53.54 33.93 -21.41
CA ASP A 165 -53.85 34.66 -22.63
C ASP A 165 -54.80 33.87 -23.54
N CYS A 166 -54.61 32.55 -23.71
CA CYS A 166 -55.55 31.71 -24.46
C CYS A 166 -56.90 31.60 -23.74
N SER A 167 -56.92 31.36 -22.42
CA SER A 167 -58.16 31.18 -21.66
C SER A 167 -59.00 32.45 -21.52
N SER A 168 -58.42 33.63 -21.71
CA SER A 168 -59.17 34.89 -21.78
C SER A 168 -59.98 35.08 -23.08
N ILE A 169 -59.74 34.23 -24.10
CA ILE A 169 -60.41 34.34 -25.39
C ILE A 169 -61.71 33.55 -25.37
N THR A 170 -62.82 34.27 -25.34
CA THR A 170 -64.16 33.68 -25.26
C THR A 170 -64.84 33.47 -26.62
N LYS A 171 -64.17 33.76 -27.73
CA LYS A 171 -64.73 33.61 -29.10
C LYS A 171 -63.92 32.63 -29.93
N LYS A 172 -64.59 31.66 -30.56
CA LYS A 172 -63.97 30.59 -31.36
C LYS A 172 -63.06 31.11 -32.46
N VAL A 173 -63.51 32.11 -33.22
CA VAL A 173 -62.74 32.69 -34.33
C VAL A 173 -61.47 33.37 -33.83
N ALA A 174 -61.56 34.15 -32.74
CA ALA A 174 -60.40 34.80 -32.14
C ALA A 174 -59.40 33.78 -31.57
N CYS A 175 -59.88 32.68 -31.00
CA CYS A 175 -59.02 31.60 -30.52
C CYS A 175 -58.25 30.94 -31.66
N GLN A 176 -58.93 30.64 -32.77
CA GLN A 176 -58.33 29.98 -33.93
C GLN A 176 -57.35 30.85 -34.71
N THR A 177 -57.38 32.18 -34.53
CA THR A 177 -56.35 33.07 -35.11
C THR A 177 -55.00 32.98 -34.42
N LYS A 178 -54.95 32.48 -33.17
CA LYS A 178 -53.70 32.28 -32.43
C LYS A 178 -53.21 30.84 -32.61
N ALA A 179 -52.11 30.65 -33.32
CA ALA A 179 -51.51 29.32 -33.55
C ALA A 179 -51.12 28.59 -32.25
N GLU A 180 -50.86 29.35 -31.18
CA GLU A 180 -50.54 28.83 -29.85
C GLU A 180 -51.76 28.39 -29.05
N CYS A 181 -52.99 28.65 -29.50
CA CYS A 181 -54.23 28.28 -28.80
C CYS A 181 -55.08 27.29 -29.64
N THR A 182 -55.91 26.50 -28.96
CA THR A 182 -56.85 25.54 -29.55
C THR A 182 -58.22 25.71 -28.91
N TRP A 183 -59.27 25.71 -29.74
CA TRP A 183 -60.66 25.76 -29.26
C TRP A 183 -61.22 24.35 -29.08
N GLU A 184 -61.68 24.02 -27.87
CA GLU A 184 -62.21 22.69 -27.52
C GLU A 184 -63.75 22.61 -27.54
N GLY A 185 -64.44 23.71 -27.88
CA GLY A 185 -65.91 23.73 -27.98
C GLY A 185 -66.38 23.13 -29.30
N THR A 186 -67.13 22.02 -29.23
CA THR A 186 -67.69 21.35 -30.41
C THR A 186 -68.72 22.22 -31.13
N ASP A 187 -69.75 22.66 -30.41
CA ASP A 187 -70.94 23.29 -31.00
C ASP A 187 -71.17 24.75 -30.57
N LYS A 188 -70.29 25.27 -29.71
CA LYS A 188 -70.37 26.64 -29.20
C LYS A 188 -69.38 27.55 -29.90
N SER A 189 -69.86 28.69 -30.38
CA SER A 189 -69.07 29.76 -31.00
C SER A 189 -68.48 30.73 -29.97
N GLU A 190 -69.01 30.72 -28.75
CA GLU A 190 -68.60 31.58 -27.64
C GLU A 190 -68.53 30.80 -26.30
N GLY A 191 -67.68 31.24 -25.37
CA GLY A 191 -67.44 30.65 -24.04
C GLY A 191 -65.97 30.32 -23.75
N ASP A 192 -65.69 29.76 -22.58
CA ASP A 192 -64.33 29.55 -22.07
C ASP A 192 -63.70 28.24 -22.58
N TYR A 193 -63.68 28.08 -23.90
CA TYR A 193 -63.22 26.85 -24.56
C TYR A 193 -61.87 27.01 -25.28
N CYS A 194 -61.23 28.17 -25.19
CA CYS A 194 -59.91 28.40 -25.77
C CYS A 194 -58.80 28.03 -24.76
N LYS A 195 -57.91 27.10 -25.15
CA LYS A 195 -56.80 26.63 -24.29
C LYS A 195 -55.47 26.66 -25.04
N LEU A 196 -54.36 26.68 -24.30
CA LEU A 196 -53.02 26.64 -24.89
C LEU A 196 -52.76 25.29 -25.59
N ASN A 197 -52.24 25.35 -26.80
CA ASN A 197 -51.84 24.18 -27.58
C ASN A 197 -50.49 23.64 -27.07
N THR A 198 -50.54 22.51 -26.36
CA THR A 198 -49.36 21.85 -25.77
C THR A 198 -48.31 21.42 -26.79
N THR A 199 -48.70 21.19 -28.05
CA THR A 199 -47.81 20.80 -29.15
C THR A 199 -46.91 21.95 -29.62
N HIS A 200 -47.34 23.21 -29.44
CA HIS A 200 -46.56 24.39 -29.82
C HIS A 200 -45.46 24.72 -28.79
N VAL A 201 -45.72 24.45 -27.51
CA VAL A 201 -44.77 24.65 -26.39
C VAL A 201 -43.57 23.71 -26.52
N ALA A 202 -43.79 22.47 -26.96
CA ALA A 202 -42.73 21.49 -27.16
C ALA A 202 -41.70 21.92 -28.23
N LYS A 203 -42.13 22.62 -29.29
CA LYS A 203 -41.23 23.07 -30.37
C LYS A 203 -40.32 24.24 -29.98
N GLN A 204 -40.75 25.12 -29.07
CA GLN A 204 -39.91 26.23 -28.60
C GLN A 204 -38.78 25.78 -27.65
N ALA A 205 -38.98 24.69 -26.91
CA ALA A 205 -37.95 24.14 -26.03
C ALA A 205 -36.73 23.59 -26.80
N THR A 206 -36.94 23.07 -28.01
CA THR A 206 -35.88 22.42 -28.81
C THR A 206 -34.96 23.40 -29.55
N GLN A 207 -35.36 24.66 -29.74
CA GLN A 207 -34.55 25.67 -30.46
C GLN A 207 -33.52 26.40 -29.59
N ALA A 208 -33.61 26.29 -28.25
CA ALA A 208 -32.72 27.00 -27.33
C ALA A 208 -31.39 26.26 -27.05
N GLU A 209 -31.27 24.98 -27.41
CA GLU A 209 -30.06 24.18 -27.14
C GLU A 209 -28.89 24.43 -28.11
N THR A 210 -29.11 25.12 -29.24
CA THR A 210 -28.11 25.15 -30.34
C THR A 210 -27.04 26.26 -30.21
N ASN A 211 -27.19 27.25 -29.32
CA ASN A 211 -26.36 28.46 -29.35
C ASN A 211 -25.39 28.65 -28.16
N GLY A 212 -25.12 27.60 -27.38
CA GLY A 212 -24.28 27.67 -26.17
C GLY A 212 -23.01 26.81 -26.22
N ALA A 213 -22.33 26.68 -27.36
CA ALA A 213 -21.07 25.92 -27.42
C ALA A 213 -19.87 26.81 -27.01
N THR A 214 -19.47 26.72 -25.74
CA THR A 214 -18.17 27.17 -25.23
C THR A 214 -17.05 26.61 -26.09
N ALA A 215 -16.16 27.47 -26.61
CA ALA A 215 -15.02 27.09 -27.44
C ALA A 215 -14.13 26.05 -26.71
N THR A 216 -14.23 24.79 -27.11
CA THR A 216 -13.43 23.69 -26.55
C THR A 216 -12.01 23.76 -27.10
N THR A 217 -11.04 24.01 -26.23
CA THR A 217 -9.61 23.90 -26.52
C THR A 217 -9.12 22.46 -26.24
N GLY A 218 -8.17 21.97 -27.06
CA GLY A 218 -7.54 20.64 -26.87
C GLY A 218 -8.17 19.50 -27.68
N CYS A 219 -7.96 18.25 -27.25
CA CYS A 219 -8.46 17.04 -27.94
C CYS A 219 -9.98 17.02 -28.12
N ALA A 220 -10.73 17.76 -27.29
CA ALA A 220 -12.17 17.95 -27.43
C ALA A 220 -12.56 18.60 -28.76
N LYS A 221 -11.68 19.41 -29.38
CA LYS A 221 -11.90 20.01 -30.70
C LYS A 221 -11.91 18.98 -31.84
N HIS A 222 -11.18 17.88 -31.68
CA HIS A 222 -10.96 16.90 -32.75
C HIS A 222 -11.88 15.68 -32.65
N GLY A 223 -12.53 15.45 -31.51
CA GLY A 223 -13.53 14.37 -31.34
C GLY A 223 -13.06 13.02 -31.89
N THR A 224 -13.73 12.55 -32.94
CA THR A 224 -13.48 11.29 -33.65
C THR A 224 -12.63 11.43 -34.93
N ASP A 225 -12.08 12.61 -35.22
CA ASP A 225 -11.23 12.85 -36.39
C ASP A 225 -9.76 12.46 -36.12
N LYS A 226 -9.39 11.29 -36.62
CA LYS A 226 -8.04 10.72 -36.48
C LYS A 226 -6.96 11.52 -37.22
N LYS A 227 -7.23 12.00 -38.44
CA LYS A 227 -6.24 12.74 -39.23
C LYS A 227 -5.93 14.09 -38.58
N ALA A 228 -6.96 14.80 -38.12
CA ALA A 228 -6.77 16.09 -37.45
C ALA A 228 -6.02 15.94 -36.11
N CYS A 229 -6.24 14.84 -35.39
CA CYS A 229 -5.52 14.51 -34.16
C CYS A 229 -4.01 14.28 -34.39
N GLU A 230 -3.64 13.58 -35.46
CA GLU A 230 -2.26 13.18 -35.75
C GLU A 230 -1.41 14.29 -36.39
N ILE A 231 -2.00 15.16 -37.21
CA ILE A 231 -1.30 16.27 -37.87
C ILE A 231 -0.77 17.31 -36.86
N ASN A 232 -1.48 17.47 -35.74
CA ASN A 232 -1.17 18.42 -34.68
C ASN A 232 0.04 18.03 -33.82
N LYS A 233 0.86 17.04 -34.21
CA LYS A 233 2.08 16.60 -33.51
C LYS A 233 3.32 17.48 -33.70
N LYS A 234 3.30 18.47 -34.61
CA LYS A 234 4.53 19.11 -35.11
C LYS A 234 5.15 20.24 -34.27
N ASP A 235 4.52 20.76 -33.23
CA ASP A 235 4.99 22.00 -32.58
C ASP A 235 5.27 21.88 -31.07
N GLY A 236 6.09 20.90 -30.67
CA GLY A 236 6.73 20.89 -29.34
C GLY A 236 5.83 20.89 -28.09
N LYS A 237 4.50 20.75 -28.24
CA LYS A 237 3.53 20.66 -27.13
C LYS A 237 3.30 19.19 -26.71
N PRO A 238 2.96 18.94 -25.44
CA PRO A 238 2.91 17.59 -24.88
C PRO A 238 1.91 16.70 -25.63
N SER A 239 2.47 15.61 -26.19
CA SER A 239 1.87 14.36 -26.68
C SER A 239 0.34 14.34 -26.80
N ARG A 240 -0.23 14.50 -28.00
CA ARG A 240 -1.60 14.02 -28.32
C ARG A 240 -1.52 12.68 -29.04
N ALA A 241 -2.40 11.74 -28.69
CA ALA A 241 -2.41 10.42 -29.29
C ALA A 241 -3.83 9.88 -29.48
N TRP A 242 -4.04 9.24 -30.63
CA TRP A 242 -5.23 8.45 -30.92
C TRP A 242 -5.12 7.11 -30.20
N ARG A 243 -5.92 6.89 -29.15
CA ARG A 243 -5.87 5.65 -28.36
C ARG A 243 -7.22 5.31 -27.71
N LYS A 244 -7.40 4.03 -27.41
CA LYS A 244 -8.44 3.55 -26.49
C LYS A 244 -8.23 4.08 -25.07
N GLY A 245 -9.31 4.13 -24.29
CA GLY A 245 -9.26 4.55 -22.89
C GLY A 245 -8.51 3.55 -22.02
N LYS A 246 -7.84 4.06 -20.99
CA LYS A 246 -7.22 3.22 -19.94
C LYS A 246 -8.16 3.10 -18.74
N ASP A 247 -7.83 2.19 -17.82
CA ASP A 247 -8.56 2.04 -16.57
C ASP A 247 -8.59 3.35 -15.78
N GLY A 248 -9.80 3.87 -15.55
CA GLY A 248 -10.06 5.17 -14.93
C GLY A 248 -10.45 6.30 -15.89
N GLU A 249 -10.52 6.05 -17.22
CA GLU A 249 -11.05 7.01 -18.20
C GLU A 249 -12.37 6.49 -18.82
N ASP A 250 -13.29 7.41 -19.15
CA ASP A 250 -14.54 7.07 -19.86
C ASP A 250 -14.28 6.51 -21.27
N ASP A 251 -15.22 5.68 -21.75
CA ASP A 251 -15.21 5.01 -23.06
C ASP A 251 -13.94 4.18 -23.31
N LYS A 252 -13.72 3.14 -22.48
CA LYS A 252 -12.55 2.27 -22.56
C LYS A 252 -12.40 1.60 -23.93
N GLU A 253 -13.51 1.27 -24.59
CA GLU A 253 -13.50 0.55 -25.87
C GLU A 253 -13.45 1.43 -27.12
N THR A 254 -13.59 2.75 -26.97
CA THR A 254 -13.67 3.68 -28.10
C THR A 254 -12.35 4.40 -28.31
N GLU A 255 -11.82 4.32 -29.53
CA GLU A 255 -10.66 5.10 -29.93
C GLU A 255 -11.05 6.56 -30.17
N LYS A 256 -10.37 7.49 -29.47
CA LYS A 256 -10.54 8.93 -29.66
C LYS A 256 -9.20 9.66 -29.47
N CYS A 257 -9.14 10.91 -29.90
CA CYS A 257 -7.98 11.76 -29.67
C CYS A 257 -7.87 12.08 -28.17
N ARG A 258 -6.76 11.73 -27.51
CA ARG A 258 -6.55 11.98 -26.08
C ARG A 258 -5.25 12.76 -25.82
N ASN A 259 -5.27 13.63 -24.81
CA ASN A 259 -4.08 14.33 -24.32
C ASN A 259 -3.19 13.32 -23.57
N GLY A 260 -1.93 13.23 -23.94
CA GLY A 260 -0.97 12.20 -23.54
C GLY A 260 0.01 12.62 -22.46
N SER A 261 -0.35 13.60 -21.63
CA SER A 261 0.54 14.20 -20.62
C SER A 261 0.79 13.36 -19.36
N PHE A 262 0.55 12.04 -19.38
CA PHE A 262 0.79 11.15 -18.23
C PHE A 262 1.99 10.21 -18.42
N LEU A 263 3.09 10.74 -18.95
CA LEU A 263 4.40 10.07 -18.93
C LEU A 263 5.47 10.89 -18.20
N VAL A 264 5.10 11.50 -17.06
CA VAL A 264 6.06 12.05 -16.07
C VAL A 264 5.73 11.50 -14.68
N THR A 265 5.78 10.18 -14.52
CA THR A 265 5.77 9.55 -13.17
C THR A 265 6.85 8.48 -13.00
N LYS A 266 7.61 8.13 -14.04
CA LYS A 266 8.77 7.23 -13.89
C LYS A 266 10.06 7.91 -13.39
N GLN A 267 10.15 9.25 -13.38
CA GLN A 267 11.26 9.97 -12.76
C GLN A 267 10.97 10.51 -11.36
N LEU A 268 9.70 10.66 -10.96
CA LEU A 268 9.35 10.99 -9.56
C LEU A 268 9.48 9.78 -8.63
N ALA A 269 9.31 8.56 -9.13
CA ALA A 269 9.55 7.33 -8.37
C ALA A 269 11.03 7.14 -7.95
N LEU A 270 11.97 7.89 -8.55
CA LEU A 270 13.40 7.80 -8.26
C LEU A 270 13.95 8.99 -7.43
N MET A 271 13.10 9.95 -7.05
CA MET A 271 13.49 11.13 -6.25
C MET A 271 12.79 11.25 -4.90
N VAL A 272 12.04 10.22 -4.46
CA VAL A 272 11.54 10.13 -3.07
C VAL A 272 12.53 9.37 -2.16
N SER A 273 13.57 8.74 -2.72
CA SER A 273 14.56 7.97 -1.95
C SER A 273 15.80 8.76 -1.51
N ALA A 274 15.79 10.10 -1.54
CA ALA A 274 16.96 10.91 -1.14
C ALA A 274 16.69 11.99 -0.08
N PHE A 275 15.47 12.14 0.45
CA PHE A 275 15.15 13.11 1.52
C PHE A 275 14.51 12.48 2.76
N VAL A 276 14.96 11.28 3.13
CA VAL A 276 14.77 10.72 4.49
C VAL A 276 16.13 10.23 5.00
N ALA A 277 17.11 11.12 5.00
CA ALA A 277 18.44 10.86 5.55
C ALA A 277 19.04 12.09 6.28
N LEU A 278 18.20 12.97 6.84
CA LEU A 278 18.66 14.14 7.61
C LEU A 278 17.86 14.48 8.86
N LEU A 279 16.93 13.62 9.29
CA LEU A 279 16.35 13.70 10.63
C LEU A 279 16.13 12.28 11.13
N PHE A 280 17.08 11.82 11.94
CA PHE A 280 17.07 10.82 13.02
C PHE A 280 18.46 10.20 13.12
#